data_AF-A0A9P0PY77-F1
#
_entry.id   AF-A0A9P0PY77-F1
#
_cell.length_a   1.000
_cell.length_b   1.000
_cell.length_c   1.000
_cell.angle_alpha   90.00
_cell.angle_beta   90.00
_cell.angle_gamma   90.00
#
_symmetry.space_group_name_H-M   'P 1'
#
loop_
_entity.id
_entity.type
_entity.pdbx_description
1 polymer ?
#
loop_
_entity_poly.entity_id
_entity_poly.type
_entity_poly.pdbx_seq_one_letter_code
_entity_poly.pdbx_strand_id
1 'polypeptide(L)'
;MHPGSQCMSFHVMDRDERASLHLHELVNCRWVEEVTQQLDTLQSALPTALAGLGSAKPDSDRDKCLSHLEKLSVYCWTCRCCICHQCALWGGTHSGHLFKPLDEIYEQHVTQIKDEVAQLRRRLMELISIVQEVEKNVETVRSAKEERVREIRSVVESMISRLDSQLKTKLLTLMGQKDSLTQETEQLEHLLHEIEHQLHVCTRSELIMKSNDLSRMINGIRKKPMTSFVTPPVPADFHSEIVPPYDSSTFIMYNFSQLQRKADPVYSNPLQSKGLCWRLKVYPDGNGIVRGNYLSVFLELTTGYPETSKYEYRVEMVHQASRDSSKNIIREFASDFEVGECWGYNRFFRLDLLASEGYLNVTMDTLVLRFQIRAPTFYQKCRDLQWYINQIQSRSQSCLTPIENKVQATRFDSHPSVNGGIMSDVGTNPIPSTSHDCPPEKCVSSTITKEADSTKMEEEMDTSNNVATTSVTPTNKITLTSKSSNHSVGSTTSDSSIQTQISQVFRLYNDNFA
;
A
#
# COMPACT_ATOMS: atom_id res chain seq x y z
N MET A 1 29.37 -29.11 22.32
CA MET A 1 29.56 -29.19 20.85
C MET A 1 28.22 -28.93 20.17
N HIS A 2 28.22 -28.62 18.87
CA HIS A 2 27.10 -28.01 18.13
C HIS A 2 25.70 -28.66 18.29
N PRO A 3 24.67 -27.81 18.38
CA PRO A 3 23.42 -27.92 17.62
C PRO A 3 23.35 -26.86 16.50
N GLY A 4 22.28 -26.93 15.68
CA GLY A 4 21.78 -25.77 14.92
C GLY A 4 22.05 -25.75 13.40
N SER A 5 21.22 -26.44 12.62
CA SER A 5 21.15 -26.25 11.16
C SER A 5 20.60 -24.86 10.81
N GLN A 6 21.17 -24.19 9.81
CA GLN A 6 20.61 -22.94 9.28
C GLN A 6 19.35 -23.23 8.45
N CYS A 7 18.27 -22.47 8.70
CA CYS A 7 17.09 -22.43 7.85
C CYS A 7 17.20 -21.22 6.92
N MET A 8 17.23 -21.41 5.61
CA MET A 8 17.24 -20.30 4.64
C MET A 8 15.83 -19.76 4.44
N SER A 9 15.53 -18.63 5.06
CA SER A 9 14.37 -17.81 4.68
C SER A 9 14.67 -17.09 3.37
N PHE A 10 13.82 -17.27 2.37
CA PHE A 10 13.86 -16.47 1.15
C PHE A 10 13.42 -15.03 1.47
N HIS A 11 14.36 -14.09 1.52
CA HIS A 11 14.01 -12.68 1.45
C HIS A 11 13.50 -12.35 0.05
N VAL A 12 12.27 -11.81 -0.02
CA VAL A 12 11.81 -11.09 -1.21
C VAL A 12 12.75 -9.89 -1.40
N MET A 13 13.41 -9.80 -2.55
CA MET A 13 14.18 -8.61 -2.91
C MET A 13 13.21 -7.50 -3.31
N ASP A 14 13.01 -6.55 -2.40
CA ASP A 14 12.37 -5.30 -2.72
C ASP A 14 13.31 -4.44 -3.59
N ARG A 15 12.81 -3.93 -4.72
CA ARG A 15 13.58 -3.11 -5.67
C ARG A 15 13.27 -1.63 -5.44
N ASP A 16 13.68 -1.14 -4.27
CA ASP A 16 13.63 0.28 -3.96
C ASP A 16 14.82 0.97 -4.66
N GLU A 17 14.60 1.52 -5.87
CA GLU A 17 15.60 2.35 -6.57
C GLU A 17 15.72 3.74 -5.93
N ARG A 18 16.09 3.76 -4.66
CA ARG A 18 16.54 4.93 -3.91
C ARG A 18 17.78 4.55 -3.12
N ALA A 19 18.93 5.06 -3.55
CA ALA A 19 20.19 4.88 -2.84
C ALA A 19 20.06 5.42 -1.40
N SER A 20 20.11 4.52 -0.42
CA SER A 20 20.07 4.86 0.99
C SER A 20 21.44 5.36 1.42
N LEU A 21 21.72 6.64 1.16
CA LEU A 21 22.96 7.31 1.55
C LEU A 21 23.23 7.13 3.05
N HIS A 22 24.11 6.19 3.38
CA HIS A 22 24.56 5.95 4.73
C HIS A 22 25.57 7.02 5.16
N LEU A 23 25.71 7.20 6.48
CA LEU A 23 26.60 8.21 7.07
C LEU A 23 28.08 8.06 6.66
N HIS A 24 28.48 6.89 6.15
CA HIS A 24 29.83 6.62 5.63
C HIS A 24 30.00 6.84 4.11
N GLU A 25 28.89 7.06 3.37
CA GLU A 25 28.89 7.36 1.93
C GLU A 25 28.82 8.88 1.67
N LEU A 26 28.40 9.66 2.67
CA LEU A 26 28.58 11.10 2.68
C LEU A 26 30.09 11.41 2.71
N VAL A 27 30.58 12.11 1.69
CA VAL A 27 31.94 12.63 1.66
C VAL A 27 32.16 13.51 2.89
N ASN A 28 33.02 13.07 3.82
CA ASN A 28 33.32 13.83 5.03
C ASN A 28 33.75 15.24 4.64
N CYS A 29 33.11 16.26 5.23
CA CYS A 29 33.23 17.64 4.75
C CYS A 29 34.58 18.24 5.18
N ARG A 30 35.61 17.95 4.37
CA ARG A 30 37.01 18.28 4.63
C ARG A 30 37.27 19.77 4.85
N TRP A 31 36.33 20.67 4.57
CA TRP A 31 36.35 22.07 5.05
C TRP A 31 36.91 22.16 6.46
N VAL A 32 36.31 21.48 7.45
CA VAL A 32 36.68 21.72 8.85
C VAL A 32 38.12 21.27 9.12
N GLU A 33 38.53 20.12 8.57
CA GLU A 33 39.89 19.60 8.68
C GLU A 33 40.90 20.49 7.93
N GLU A 34 40.57 20.96 6.73
CA GLU A 34 41.44 21.73 5.82
C GLU A 34 41.55 23.21 6.23
N VAL A 35 40.48 23.81 6.76
CA VAL A 35 40.49 25.16 7.35
C VAL A 35 41.17 25.15 8.72
N THR A 36 41.00 24.09 9.52
CA THR A 36 41.78 23.93 10.76
C THR A 36 43.25 23.70 10.41
N GLN A 37 43.56 22.87 9.41
CA GLN A 37 44.93 22.67 8.93
C GLN A 37 45.55 23.95 8.33
N GLN A 38 44.79 24.79 7.64
CA GLN A 38 45.28 26.11 7.19
C GLN A 38 45.47 27.08 8.36
N LEU A 39 44.59 27.08 9.36
CA LEU A 39 44.77 27.85 10.60
C LEU A 39 46.01 27.37 11.38
N ASP A 40 46.21 26.06 11.53
CA ASP A 40 47.39 25.47 12.14
C ASP A 40 48.65 25.70 11.32
N THR A 41 48.56 25.75 9.98
CA THR A 41 49.69 26.12 9.11
C THR A 41 50.06 27.59 9.29
N LEU A 42 49.08 28.48 9.44
CA LEU A 42 49.30 29.90 9.76
C LEU A 42 49.83 30.09 11.19
N GLN A 43 49.34 29.31 12.16
CA GLN A 43 49.78 29.35 13.57
C GLN A 43 51.14 28.67 13.79
N SER A 44 51.54 27.70 12.96
CA SER A 44 52.85 27.03 13.00
C SER A 44 53.91 27.69 12.12
N ALA A 45 53.52 28.51 11.15
CA ALA A 45 54.42 29.48 10.52
C ALA A 45 54.84 30.61 11.49
N LEU A 46 54.00 30.89 12.50
CA LEU A 46 54.17 32.02 13.42
C LEU A 46 55.43 31.94 14.32
N PRO A 47 55.81 30.79 14.94
CA PRO A 47 57.01 30.71 15.78
C PRO A 47 58.30 30.81 14.96
N THR A 48 58.34 30.23 13.75
CA THR A 48 59.50 30.32 12.87
C THR A 48 59.71 31.74 12.34
N ALA A 49 58.64 32.52 12.14
CA ALA A 49 58.73 33.94 11.81
C ALA A 49 59.17 34.82 13.00
N LEU A 50 58.84 34.44 14.24
CA LEU A 50 59.09 35.25 15.44
C LEU A 50 60.42 34.93 16.15
N ALA A 51 61.01 33.75 15.93
CA ALA A 51 62.33 33.40 16.49
C ALA A 51 63.52 34.12 15.81
N GLY A 52 63.29 34.84 14.70
CA GLY A 52 64.34 35.39 13.83
C GLY A 52 64.56 36.92 13.87
N LEU A 53 63.74 37.70 14.59
CA LEU A 53 63.76 39.17 14.51
C LEU A 53 63.92 39.87 15.87
N GLY A 54 65.06 39.62 16.51
CA GLY A 54 65.62 40.51 17.53
C GLY A 54 66.22 41.79 16.92
N SER A 55 65.43 42.58 16.19
CA SER A 55 65.83 43.89 15.64
C SER A 55 64.61 44.76 15.33
N ALA A 56 64.72 46.08 15.53
CA ALA A 56 63.66 47.04 15.24
C ALA A 56 63.94 47.84 13.95
N LYS A 57 62.90 48.05 13.13
CA LYS A 57 62.91 48.59 11.74
C LYS A 57 63.39 47.53 10.71
N PRO A 58 62.74 47.39 9.53
CA PRO A 58 62.74 48.47 8.53
C PRO A 58 61.47 48.59 7.63
N ASP A 59 60.44 49.33 8.04
CA ASP A 59 59.41 49.82 7.09
C ASP A 59 59.96 50.94 6.17
N SER A 60 60.90 51.74 6.70
CA SER A 60 61.36 53.00 6.09
C SER A 60 62.09 52.87 4.74
N ASP A 61 62.39 51.66 4.26
CA ASP A 61 62.97 51.41 2.95
C ASP A 61 61.94 51.02 1.89
N ARG A 62 60.72 50.63 2.27
CA ARG A 62 59.65 50.25 1.33
C ARG A 62 58.90 51.47 0.79
N ASP A 63 58.72 52.49 1.63
CA ASP A 63 58.17 53.80 1.26
C ASP A 63 59.21 54.74 0.61
N LYS A 64 60.11 54.22 -0.23
CA LYS A 64 61.11 55.00 -0.96
C LYS A 64 60.89 54.99 -2.47
N CYS A 65 61.08 56.15 -3.10
CA CYS A 65 61.07 56.26 -4.56
C CYS A 65 62.27 55.54 -5.18
N LEU A 66 62.03 54.60 -6.07
CA LEU A 66 63.06 53.79 -6.74
C LEU A 66 64.11 54.62 -7.50
N SER A 67 63.76 55.82 -7.97
CA SER A 67 64.65 56.70 -8.75
C SER A 67 65.52 57.64 -7.91
N HIS A 68 65.13 57.92 -6.66
CA HIS A 68 65.75 58.96 -5.83
C HIS A 68 66.12 58.49 -4.41
N LEU A 69 65.65 57.31 -3.99
CA LEU A 69 65.73 56.74 -2.64
C LEU A 69 65.14 57.63 -1.51
N GLU A 70 64.42 58.69 -1.89
CA GLU A 70 63.67 59.59 -1.02
C GLU A 70 62.31 59.04 -0.61
N LYS A 71 61.80 59.47 0.57
CA LYS A 71 60.49 59.04 1.05
C LYS A 71 59.38 59.42 0.05
N LEU A 72 58.48 58.49 -0.22
CA LEU A 72 57.19 58.75 -0.86
C LEU A 72 56.36 59.71 0.01
N SER A 73 55.84 60.77 -0.59
CA SER A 73 55.12 61.84 0.12
C SER A 73 54.06 62.57 -0.71
N VAL A 74 54.04 62.35 -2.03
CA VAL A 74 53.11 62.99 -2.96
C VAL A 74 52.37 61.92 -3.76
N TYR A 75 51.07 62.06 -3.93
CA TYR A 75 50.28 61.28 -4.87
C TYR A 75 50.06 62.08 -6.16
N CYS A 76 50.46 61.51 -7.30
CA CYS A 76 50.20 62.10 -8.61
C CYS A 76 48.81 61.66 -9.10
N TRP A 77 47.83 62.57 -9.04
CA TRP A 77 46.44 62.28 -9.42
C TRP A 77 46.28 61.95 -10.91
N THR A 78 47.12 62.55 -11.77
CA THR A 78 47.14 62.28 -13.21
C THR A 78 47.71 60.89 -13.53
N CYS A 79 48.78 60.46 -12.85
CA CYS A 79 49.43 59.17 -13.09
C CYS A 79 48.93 58.02 -12.19
N ARG A 80 48.10 58.33 -11.19
CA ARG A 80 47.60 57.40 -10.16
C ARG A 80 48.69 56.64 -9.38
N CYS A 81 49.83 57.29 -9.17
CA CYS A 81 50.99 56.68 -8.49
C CYS A 81 51.55 57.55 -7.35
N CYS A 82 52.16 56.88 -6.37
CA CYS A 82 52.87 57.50 -5.25
C CYS A 82 54.30 57.84 -5.66
N ILE A 83 54.75 59.06 -5.37
CA ILE A 83 56.08 59.57 -5.72
C ILE A 83 56.71 60.35 -4.56
N CYS A 84 58.03 60.60 -4.62
CA CYS A 84 58.70 61.52 -3.69
C CYS A 84 58.63 62.97 -4.19
N HIS A 85 59.00 63.91 -3.31
CA HIS A 85 59.03 65.34 -3.64
C HIS A 85 59.94 65.68 -4.85
N GLN A 86 61.06 64.97 -5.04
CA GLN A 86 61.97 65.21 -6.16
C GLN A 86 61.34 64.86 -7.52
N CYS A 87 60.56 63.77 -7.61
CA CYS A 87 59.78 63.43 -8.81
C CYS A 87 58.77 64.52 -9.19
N ALA A 88 58.15 65.16 -8.20
CA ALA A 88 57.12 66.18 -8.42
C ALA A 88 57.70 67.54 -8.85
N LEU A 89 58.90 67.90 -8.38
CA LEU A 89 59.52 69.21 -8.60
C LEU A 89 60.56 69.23 -9.73
N TRP A 90 61.37 68.17 -9.88
CA TRP A 90 62.56 68.18 -10.75
C TRP A 90 62.69 66.96 -11.66
N GLY A 91 61.94 65.88 -11.42
CA GLY A 91 62.03 64.64 -12.22
C GLY A 91 61.59 64.76 -13.69
N GLY A 92 60.95 65.87 -14.08
CA GLY A 92 60.49 66.16 -15.45
C GLY A 92 59.29 65.33 -15.94
N THR A 93 59.22 64.05 -15.58
CA THR A 93 58.22 63.06 -16.01
C THR A 93 56.79 63.33 -15.53
N HIS A 94 56.60 64.19 -14.51
CA HIS A 94 55.29 64.59 -13.99
C HIS A 94 54.98 66.09 -14.18
N SER A 95 55.65 66.75 -15.13
CA SER A 95 55.43 68.17 -15.42
C SER A 95 53.97 68.46 -15.81
N GLY A 96 53.36 69.47 -15.19
CA GLY A 96 51.96 69.85 -15.45
C GLY A 96 50.89 68.92 -14.86
N HIS A 97 51.26 67.92 -14.06
CA HIS A 97 50.30 67.02 -13.42
C HIS A 97 49.72 67.57 -12.11
N LEU A 98 48.54 67.08 -11.73
CA LEU A 98 47.91 67.42 -10.45
C LEU A 98 48.48 66.55 -9.32
N PHE A 99 48.96 67.19 -8.26
CA PHE A 99 49.52 66.55 -7.08
C PHE A 99 48.62 66.76 -5.85
N LYS A 100 48.64 65.79 -4.94
CA LYS A 100 48.08 65.88 -3.58
C LYS A 100 49.07 65.29 -2.57
N PRO A 101 49.01 65.67 -1.27
CA PRO A 101 49.73 64.95 -0.23
C PRO A 101 49.37 63.46 -0.24
N LEU A 102 50.37 62.59 -0.06
CA LEU A 102 50.13 61.14 -0.07
C LEU A 102 49.23 60.72 1.09
N ASP A 103 49.41 61.33 2.27
CA ASP A 103 48.68 60.99 3.49
C ASP A 103 47.16 61.29 3.38
N GLU A 104 46.77 62.36 2.67
CA GLU A 104 45.36 62.67 2.39
C GLU A 104 44.68 61.59 1.52
N ILE A 105 45.38 61.15 0.46
CA ILE A 105 44.88 60.12 -0.45
C ILE A 105 44.90 58.74 0.20
N TYR A 106 45.89 58.48 1.07
CA TYR A 106 45.95 57.29 1.89
C TYR A 106 44.73 57.20 2.83
N GLU A 107 44.43 58.22 3.63
CA GLU A 107 43.25 58.19 4.51
C GLU A 107 41.92 58.12 3.72
N GLN A 108 41.84 58.76 2.54
CA GLN A 108 40.68 58.61 1.66
C GLN A 108 40.47 57.16 1.20
N HIS A 109 41.51 56.50 0.69
CA HIS A 109 41.41 55.10 0.24
C HIS A 109 41.24 54.11 1.40
N VAL A 110 41.91 54.35 2.54
CA VAL A 110 41.74 53.55 3.76
C VAL A 110 40.30 53.65 4.28
N THR A 111 39.66 54.82 4.19
CA THR A 111 38.25 55.00 4.56
C THR A 111 37.34 54.24 3.60
N GLN A 112 37.52 54.39 2.29
CA GLN A 112 36.76 53.66 1.28
C GLN A 112 36.85 52.12 1.48
N ILE A 113 38.07 51.59 1.68
CA ILE A 113 38.28 50.15 1.88
C ILE A 113 37.65 49.68 3.20
N LYS A 114 37.69 50.48 4.27
CA LYS A 114 36.97 50.17 5.53
C LYS A 114 35.45 50.06 5.29
N ASP A 115 34.87 50.96 4.50
CA ASP A 115 33.43 50.96 4.19
C ASP A 115 33.01 49.78 3.29
N GLU A 116 33.82 49.45 2.27
CA GLU A 116 33.61 48.27 1.43
C GLU A 116 33.72 46.97 2.25
N VAL A 117 34.71 46.86 3.14
CA VAL A 117 34.83 45.73 4.08
C VAL A 117 33.64 45.68 5.07
N ALA A 118 33.09 46.82 5.49
CA ALA A 118 31.89 46.87 6.33
C ALA A 118 30.61 46.46 5.57
N GLN A 119 30.54 46.64 4.25
CA GLN A 119 29.48 46.09 3.41
C GLN A 119 29.64 44.56 3.27
N LEU A 120 30.84 44.06 2.98
CA LEU A 120 31.12 42.62 2.90
C LEU A 120 30.81 41.89 4.23
N ARG A 121 31.13 42.49 5.38
CA ARG A 121 30.78 41.95 6.71
C ARG A 121 29.27 41.85 6.94
N ARG A 122 28.47 42.83 6.48
CA ARG A 122 27.00 42.75 6.53
C ARG A 122 26.47 41.61 5.67
N ARG A 123 26.90 41.54 4.41
CA ARG A 123 26.53 40.46 3.49
C ARG A 123 26.92 39.06 4.01
N LEU A 124 28.05 38.94 4.71
CA LEU A 124 28.45 37.69 5.36
C LEU A 124 27.46 37.28 6.48
N MET A 125 27.03 38.22 7.33
CA MET A 125 26.03 37.94 8.37
C MET A 125 24.66 37.59 7.77
N GLU A 126 24.24 38.26 6.70
CA GLU A 126 23.02 37.94 5.95
C GLU A 126 23.07 36.50 5.39
N LEU A 127 24.18 36.12 4.74
CA LEU A 127 24.37 34.76 4.23
C LEU A 127 24.39 33.70 5.33
N ILE A 128 25.02 33.96 6.48
CA ILE A 128 25.00 33.06 7.64
C ILE A 128 23.56 32.90 8.17
N SER A 129 22.80 34.00 8.25
CA SER A 129 21.40 33.96 8.68
C SER A 129 20.52 33.13 7.72
N ILE A 130 20.74 33.23 6.41
CA ILE A 130 20.01 32.45 5.40
C ILE A 130 20.38 30.96 5.48
N VAL A 131 21.66 30.62 5.71
CA VAL A 131 22.09 29.23 5.93
C VAL A 131 21.42 28.65 7.17
N GLN A 132 21.40 29.38 8.29
CA GLN A 132 20.74 28.94 9.53
C GLN A 132 19.21 28.78 9.36
N GLU A 133 18.56 29.60 8.54
CA GLU A 133 17.14 29.44 8.20
C GLU A 133 16.89 28.18 7.35
N VAL A 134 17.77 27.89 6.39
CA VAL A 134 17.70 26.65 5.58
C VAL A 134 17.95 25.41 6.45
N GLU A 135 18.95 25.42 7.33
CA GLU A 135 19.22 24.33 8.28
C GLU A 135 18.02 24.05 9.18
N LYS A 136 17.41 25.12 9.73
CA LYS A 136 16.17 25.04 10.52
C LYS A 136 15.01 24.48 9.71
N ASN A 137 14.88 24.84 8.43
CA ASN A 137 13.83 24.33 7.55
C ASN A 137 14.04 22.86 7.15
N VAL A 138 15.30 22.41 7.04
CA VAL A 138 15.62 20.98 6.89
C VAL A 138 15.16 20.20 8.12
N GLU A 139 15.36 20.74 9.33
CA GLU A 139 14.93 20.08 10.56
C GLU A 139 13.40 20.08 10.76
N THR A 140 12.69 21.15 10.40
CA THR A 140 11.21 21.13 10.44
C THR A 140 10.63 20.13 9.45
N VAL A 141 11.20 20.00 8.24
CA VAL A 141 10.78 18.98 7.25
C VAL A 141 11.11 17.56 7.72
N ARG A 142 12.28 17.34 8.36
CA ARG A 142 12.65 16.07 9.00
C ARG A 142 11.65 15.69 10.10
N SER A 143 11.43 16.59 11.06
CA SER A 143 10.48 16.42 12.16
C SER A 143 9.06 16.15 11.65
N ALA A 144 8.59 16.87 10.62
CA ALA A 144 7.27 16.66 10.03
C ALA A 144 7.14 15.28 9.36
N LYS A 145 8.17 14.80 8.66
CA LYS A 145 8.21 13.43 8.12
C LYS A 145 8.14 12.40 9.25
N GLU A 146 8.93 12.58 10.31
CA GLU A 146 9.00 11.64 11.43
C GLU A 146 7.68 11.56 12.21
N GLU A 147 6.94 12.67 12.33
CA GLU A 147 5.58 12.66 12.88
C GLU A 147 4.66 11.76 12.04
N ARG A 148 4.64 11.92 10.71
CA ARG A 148 3.82 11.06 9.82
C ARG A 148 4.21 9.58 9.90
N VAL A 149 5.50 9.27 10.03
CA VAL A 149 5.96 7.88 10.25
C VAL A 149 5.47 7.34 11.59
N ARG A 150 5.41 8.18 12.64
CA ARG A 150 4.90 7.79 13.97
C ARG A 150 3.39 7.61 13.98
N GLU A 151 2.64 8.50 13.34
CA GLU A 151 1.19 8.38 13.09
C GLU A 151 0.88 7.03 12.40
N ILE A 152 1.55 6.74 11.28
CA ILE A 152 1.34 5.51 10.50
C ILE A 152 1.66 4.26 11.33
N ARG A 153 2.78 4.24 12.07
CA ARG A 153 3.15 3.11 12.94
C ARG A 153 2.10 2.86 14.02
N SER A 154 1.70 3.89 14.77
CA SER A 154 0.70 3.77 15.84
C SER A 154 -0.65 3.25 15.32
N VAL A 155 -1.08 3.71 14.14
CA VAL A 155 -2.30 3.22 13.47
C VAL A 155 -2.16 1.74 13.08
N VAL A 156 -1.04 1.34 12.46
CA VAL A 156 -0.80 -0.07 12.05
C VAL A 156 -0.67 -0.99 13.26
N GLU A 157 -0.03 -0.56 14.35
CA GLU A 157 0.06 -1.31 15.61
C GLU A 157 -1.34 -1.55 16.23
N SER A 158 -2.23 -0.55 16.15
CA SER A 158 -3.63 -0.68 16.57
C SER A 158 -4.42 -1.68 15.71
N MET A 159 -4.16 -1.71 14.39
CA MET A 159 -4.76 -2.68 13.45
C MET A 159 -4.28 -4.12 13.77
N ILE A 160 -2.98 -4.31 14.00
CA ILE A 160 -2.39 -5.61 14.39
C ILE A 160 -3.02 -6.12 15.69
N SER A 161 -3.09 -5.28 16.73
CA SER A 161 -3.72 -5.64 18.01
C SER A 161 -5.19 -6.09 17.85
N ARG A 162 -5.91 -5.52 16.88
CA ARG A 162 -7.30 -5.93 16.56
C ARG A 162 -7.38 -7.25 15.78
N LEU A 163 -6.38 -7.57 14.96
CA LEU A 163 -6.26 -8.87 14.29
C LEU A 163 -5.95 -9.98 15.31
N ASP A 164 -5.04 -9.71 16.26
CA ASP A 164 -4.75 -10.62 17.38
C ASP A 164 -5.99 -10.86 18.26
N SER A 165 -6.78 -9.81 18.50
CA SER A 165 -8.06 -9.91 19.23
C SER A 165 -9.08 -10.77 18.47
N GLN A 166 -9.22 -10.58 17.15
CA GLN A 166 -10.05 -11.44 16.29
C GLN A 166 -9.59 -12.90 16.34
N LEU A 167 -8.28 -13.15 16.24
CA LEU A 167 -7.70 -14.50 16.30
C LEU A 167 -7.98 -15.16 17.64
N LYS A 168 -7.76 -14.45 18.75
CA LYS A 168 -8.03 -14.94 20.10
C LYS A 168 -9.51 -15.33 20.28
N THR A 169 -10.44 -14.50 19.84
CA THR A 169 -11.89 -14.82 19.92
C THR A 169 -12.23 -16.05 19.08
N LYS A 170 -11.74 -16.14 17.84
CA LYS A 170 -11.98 -17.32 16.98
C LYS A 170 -11.40 -18.61 17.57
N LEU A 171 -10.18 -18.56 18.12
CA LEU A 171 -9.55 -19.71 18.78
C LEU A 171 -10.32 -20.13 20.04
N LEU A 172 -10.81 -19.19 20.85
CA LEU A 172 -11.65 -19.50 22.02
C LEU A 172 -12.97 -20.19 21.61
N THR A 173 -13.60 -19.77 20.51
CA THR A 173 -14.78 -20.47 19.96
C THR A 173 -14.45 -21.88 19.51
N LEU A 174 -13.36 -22.06 18.74
CA LEU A 174 -12.93 -23.38 18.26
C LEU A 174 -12.51 -24.32 19.41
N MET A 175 -11.87 -23.79 20.47
CA MET A 175 -11.55 -24.54 21.67
C MET A 175 -12.83 -24.99 22.40
N GLY A 176 -13.79 -24.08 22.66
CA GLY A 176 -15.06 -24.45 23.29
C GLY A 176 -15.86 -25.51 22.50
N GLN A 177 -15.85 -25.43 21.16
CA GLN A 177 -16.42 -26.45 20.27
C GLN A 177 -15.71 -27.81 20.43
N LYS A 178 -14.37 -27.81 20.39
CA LYS A 178 -13.54 -29.00 20.56
C LYS A 178 -13.74 -29.63 21.95
N ASP A 179 -13.73 -28.83 23.01
CA ASP A 179 -13.79 -29.32 24.39
C ASP A 179 -15.17 -29.94 24.69
N SER A 180 -16.25 -29.36 24.15
CA SER A 180 -17.59 -29.97 24.20
C SER A 180 -17.67 -31.30 23.44
N LEU A 181 -17.08 -31.38 22.25
CA LEU A 181 -17.01 -32.64 21.48
C LEU A 181 -16.15 -33.71 22.19
N THR A 182 -15.06 -33.29 22.83
CA THR A 182 -14.17 -34.18 23.58
C THR A 182 -14.90 -34.74 24.79
N GLN A 183 -15.60 -33.90 25.57
CA GLN A 183 -16.38 -34.33 26.73
C GLN A 183 -17.51 -35.32 26.37
N GLU A 184 -18.24 -35.11 25.27
CA GLU A 184 -19.26 -36.03 24.80
C GLU A 184 -18.66 -37.36 24.28
N THR A 185 -17.44 -37.30 23.71
CA THR A 185 -16.68 -38.50 23.31
C THR A 185 -16.28 -39.32 24.54
N GLU A 186 -15.67 -38.69 25.55
CA GLU A 186 -15.29 -39.33 26.82
C GLU A 186 -16.51 -39.95 27.55
N GLN A 187 -17.66 -39.26 27.57
CA GLN A 187 -18.91 -39.80 28.12
C GLN A 187 -19.39 -41.05 27.37
N LEU A 188 -19.29 -41.06 26.04
CA LEU A 188 -19.68 -42.20 25.21
C LEU A 188 -18.71 -43.39 25.39
N GLU A 189 -17.39 -43.14 25.39
CA GLU A 189 -16.37 -44.16 25.62
C GLU A 189 -16.51 -44.80 27.01
N HIS A 190 -16.74 -44.01 28.06
CA HIS A 190 -17.00 -44.52 29.40
C HIS A 190 -18.27 -45.38 29.46
N LEU A 191 -19.38 -44.95 28.82
CA LEU A 191 -20.61 -45.75 28.82
C LEU A 191 -20.42 -47.06 28.05
N LEU A 192 -19.72 -47.04 26.91
CA LEU A 192 -19.40 -48.26 26.15
C LEU A 192 -18.56 -49.22 26.99
N HIS A 193 -17.51 -48.74 27.66
CA HIS A 193 -16.66 -49.56 28.51
C HIS A 193 -17.43 -50.19 29.69
N GLU A 194 -18.30 -49.43 30.35
CA GLU A 194 -19.15 -49.94 31.44
C GLU A 194 -20.15 -51.02 30.95
N ILE A 195 -20.75 -50.83 29.76
CA ILE A 195 -21.64 -51.82 29.15
C ILE A 195 -20.86 -53.11 28.81
N GLU A 196 -19.69 -53.00 28.17
CA GLU A 196 -18.83 -54.15 27.86
C GLU A 196 -18.37 -54.88 29.14
N HIS A 197 -17.99 -54.13 30.17
CA HIS A 197 -17.60 -54.69 31.47
C HIS A 197 -18.75 -55.48 32.11
N GLN A 198 -19.96 -54.90 32.19
CA GLN A 198 -21.10 -55.60 32.76
C GLN A 198 -21.54 -56.81 31.94
N LEU A 199 -21.44 -56.77 30.61
CA LEU A 199 -21.69 -57.92 29.72
C LEU A 199 -20.70 -59.07 29.95
N HIS A 200 -19.45 -58.78 30.34
CA HIS A 200 -18.43 -59.79 30.61
C HIS A 200 -18.40 -60.32 32.04
N VAL A 201 -18.79 -59.51 33.04
CA VAL A 201 -18.64 -59.85 34.46
C VAL A 201 -19.94 -60.32 35.13
N CYS A 202 -21.11 -59.84 34.71
CA CYS A 202 -22.38 -60.23 35.34
C CYS A 202 -22.80 -61.66 34.96
N THR A 203 -23.36 -62.42 35.91
CA THR A 203 -24.02 -63.69 35.60
C THR A 203 -25.31 -63.45 34.79
N ARG A 204 -25.82 -64.49 34.12
CA ARG A 204 -26.99 -64.40 33.24
C ARG A 204 -28.22 -63.80 33.94
N SER A 205 -28.46 -64.14 35.20
CA SER A 205 -29.57 -63.60 36.01
C SER A 205 -29.39 -62.12 36.36
N GLU A 206 -28.18 -61.72 36.77
CA GLU A 206 -27.87 -60.33 37.12
C GLU A 206 -27.95 -59.42 35.90
N LEU A 207 -27.44 -59.87 34.75
CA LEU A 207 -27.51 -59.13 33.49
C LEU A 207 -28.97 -58.94 33.03
N ILE A 208 -29.83 -59.95 33.20
CA ILE A 208 -31.28 -59.82 32.92
C ILE A 208 -31.91 -58.77 33.83
N MET A 209 -31.59 -58.75 35.14
CA MET A 209 -32.11 -57.72 36.06
C MET A 209 -31.65 -56.31 35.68
N LYS A 210 -30.37 -56.12 35.34
CA LYS A 210 -29.82 -54.81 34.94
C LYS A 210 -30.14 -54.39 33.50
N SER A 211 -30.67 -55.29 32.66
CA SER A 211 -30.87 -55.06 31.22
C SER A 211 -31.71 -53.81 30.90
N ASN A 212 -32.74 -53.53 31.71
CA ASN A 212 -33.58 -52.34 31.57
C ASN A 212 -32.82 -51.04 31.88
N ASP A 213 -31.83 -51.08 32.77
CA ASP A 213 -31.07 -49.90 33.19
C ASP A 213 -29.98 -49.56 32.17
N LEU A 214 -29.24 -50.58 31.72
CA LEU A 214 -28.33 -50.48 30.57
C LEU A 214 -29.09 -49.95 29.33
N SER A 215 -30.26 -50.51 29.03
CA SER A 215 -31.12 -50.05 27.93
C SER A 215 -31.61 -48.61 28.10
N ARG A 216 -31.90 -48.16 29.33
CA ARG A 216 -32.27 -46.76 29.60
C ARG A 216 -31.09 -45.81 29.36
N MET A 217 -29.87 -46.16 29.79
CA MET A 217 -28.67 -45.34 29.56
C MET A 217 -28.33 -45.23 28.08
N ILE A 218 -28.32 -46.35 27.35
CA ILE A 218 -28.10 -46.39 25.89
C ILE A 218 -29.12 -45.51 25.14
N ASN A 219 -30.40 -45.61 25.49
CA ASN A 219 -31.45 -44.80 24.89
C ASN A 219 -31.41 -43.31 25.32
N GLY A 220 -30.77 -43.00 26.45
CA GLY A 220 -30.48 -41.63 26.87
C GLY A 220 -29.52 -40.94 25.92
N ILE A 221 -28.34 -41.53 25.67
CA ILE A 221 -27.36 -40.94 24.75
C ILE A 221 -27.87 -40.98 23.30
N ARG A 222 -28.49 -42.08 22.84
CA ARG A 222 -29.07 -42.17 21.48
C ARG A 222 -30.12 -41.11 21.16
N LYS A 223 -30.72 -40.45 22.16
CA LYS A 223 -31.68 -39.36 21.98
C LYS A 223 -31.04 -37.97 21.84
N LYS A 224 -29.73 -37.80 22.09
CA LYS A 224 -29.00 -36.59 21.68
C LYS A 224 -28.80 -36.67 20.15
N PRO A 225 -29.44 -35.80 19.33
CA PRO A 225 -29.26 -35.86 17.88
C PRO A 225 -27.89 -35.30 17.53
N MET A 226 -27.11 -35.99 16.69
CA MET A 226 -25.72 -35.59 16.40
C MET A 226 -25.59 -34.18 15.79
N THR A 227 -26.69 -33.62 15.25
CA THR A 227 -26.82 -32.22 14.83
C THR A 227 -26.67 -31.20 15.95
N SER A 228 -26.88 -31.54 17.23
CA SER A 228 -26.67 -30.60 18.35
C SER A 228 -25.21 -30.21 18.56
N PHE A 229 -24.28 -30.97 17.99
CA PHE A 229 -22.84 -30.71 18.04
C PHE A 229 -22.28 -30.13 16.74
N VAL A 230 -23.08 -30.10 15.67
CA VAL A 230 -22.70 -29.50 14.39
C VAL A 230 -22.87 -27.99 14.48
N THR A 231 -21.84 -27.33 15.00
CA THR A 231 -21.76 -25.87 15.03
C THR A 231 -21.32 -25.31 13.66
N PRO A 232 -21.75 -24.09 13.28
CA PRO A 232 -21.27 -23.45 12.06
C PRO A 232 -19.75 -23.28 12.06
N PRO A 233 -19.05 -23.52 10.94
CA PRO A 233 -17.60 -23.38 10.87
C PRO A 233 -17.21 -21.91 11.09
N VAL A 234 -16.24 -21.67 11.98
CA VAL A 234 -15.72 -20.34 12.26
C VAL A 234 -15.01 -19.80 11.00
N PRO A 235 -15.40 -18.64 10.44
CA PRO A 235 -14.81 -18.12 9.21
C PRO A 235 -13.30 -17.87 9.34
N ALA A 236 -12.53 -18.31 8.36
CA ALA A 236 -11.07 -18.11 8.33
C ALA A 236 -10.70 -16.63 8.11
N ASP A 237 -11.51 -15.90 7.34
CA ASP A 237 -11.21 -14.54 6.87
C ASP A 237 -11.06 -13.50 7.98
N PHE A 238 -10.05 -12.63 7.85
CA PHE A 238 -9.81 -11.50 8.76
C PHE A 238 -10.14 -10.19 8.06
N HIS A 239 -10.71 -9.24 8.79
CA HIS A 239 -11.01 -7.92 8.25
C HIS A 239 -9.74 -7.05 8.17
N SER A 240 -9.40 -6.58 6.96
CA SER A 240 -8.36 -5.56 6.75
C SER A 240 -8.99 -4.17 6.61
N GLU A 241 -8.37 -3.20 7.25
CA GLU A 241 -8.81 -1.79 7.29
C GLU A 241 -8.10 -0.91 6.25
N ILE A 242 -6.96 -1.36 5.74
CA ILE A 242 -6.14 -0.63 4.75
C ILE A 242 -6.25 -1.23 3.35
N VAL A 243 -6.51 -2.53 3.24
CA VAL A 243 -6.76 -3.23 1.96
C VAL A 243 -8.25 -3.59 1.86
N PRO A 244 -8.97 -3.17 0.80
CA PRO A 244 -10.37 -3.53 0.64
C PRO A 244 -10.55 -5.03 0.32
N PRO A 245 -11.73 -5.60 0.61
CA PRO A 245 -12.05 -6.95 0.15
C PRO A 245 -12.13 -7.01 -1.38
N TYR A 246 -11.90 -8.22 -1.91
CA TYR A 246 -12.12 -8.55 -3.31
C TYR A 246 -13.61 -8.47 -3.66
N ASP A 247 -13.94 -7.70 -4.70
CA ASP A 247 -15.24 -7.79 -5.38
C ASP A 247 -15.14 -8.98 -6.37
N SER A 248 -16.17 -9.84 -6.45
CA SER A 248 -16.05 -11.14 -7.13
C SER A 248 -17.22 -11.49 -8.06
N SER A 249 -16.94 -12.33 -9.06
CA SER A 249 -17.94 -12.85 -10.01
C SER A 249 -17.56 -14.26 -10.48
N THR A 250 -18.56 -15.06 -10.81
CA THR A 250 -18.41 -16.43 -11.31
C THR A 250 -18.91 -16.51 -12.74
N PHE A 251 -18.05 -16.98 -13.64
CA PHE A 251 -18.33 -17.19 -15.05
C PHE A 251 -18.44 -18.70 -15.35
N ILE A 252 -19.64 -19.14 -15.72
CA ILE A 252 -19.90 -20.51 -16.17
C ILE A 252 -19.94 -20.51 -17.69
N MET A 253 -18.99 -21.20 -18.31
CA MET A 253 -18.98 -21.43 -19.76
C MET A 253 -19.75 -22.73 -20.04
N TYR A 254 -20.94 -22.60 -20.62
CA TYR A 254 -21.76 -23.72 -21.09
C TYR A 254 -21.39 -24.12 -22.52
N ASN A 255 -21.60 -25.39 -22.88
CA ASN A 255 -21.25 -25.95 -24.19
C ASN A 255 -19.76 -25.75 -24.52
N PHE A 256 -18.87 -25.96 -23.54
CA PHE A 256 -17.42 -25.72 -23.65
C PHE A 256 -16.81 -26.42 -24.87
N SER A 257 -17.24 -27.65 -25.16
CA SER A 257 -16.81 -28.43 -26.33
C SER A 257 -17.30 -27.86 -27.67
N GLN A 258 -18.31 -26.97 -27.69
CA GLN A 258 -18.63 -26.14 -28.87
C GLN A 258 -17.77 -24.87 -28.90
N LEU A 259 -17.57 -24.21 -27.76
CA LEU A 259 -16.77 -22.99 -27.67
C LEU A 259 -15.31 -23.22 -28.08
N GLN A 260 -14.71 -24.35 -27.67
CA GLN A 260 -13.37 -24.74 -28.11
C GLN A 260 -13.29 -24.97 -29.64
N ARG A 261 -14.30 -25.60 -30.25
CA ARG A 261 -14.34 -25.82 -31.71
C ARG A 261 -14.53 -24.53 -32.52
N LYS A 262 -15.16 -23.50 -31.95
CA LYS A 262 -15.21 -22.14 -32.53
C LYS A 262 -13.86 -21.44 -32.37
N ALA A 263 -13.26 -21.56 -31.18
CA ALA A 263 -11.99 -20.94 -30.78
C ALA A 263 -11.99 -19.38 -30.80
N ASP A 264 -13.18 -18.78 -30.87
CA ASP A 264 -13.37 -17.35 -30.63
C ASP A 264 -13.15 -17.00 -29.14
N PRO A 265 -12.75 -15.75 -28.82
CA PRO A 265 -12.74 -15.28 -27.44
C PRO A 265 -14.16 -15.18 -26.86
N VAL A 266 -14.36 -15.76 -25.68
CA VAL A 266 -15.62 -15.75 -24.94
C VAL A 266 -15.49 -14.82 -23.72
N TYR A 267 -16.49 -13.97 -23.50
CA TYR A 267 -16.48 -12.97 -22.45
C TYR A 267 -17.44 -13.33 -21.31
N SER A 268 -17.06 -13.00 -20.07
CA SER A 268 -17.99 -13.09 -18.94
C SER A 268 -19.02 -11.96 -18.95
N ASN A 269 -20.09 -12.13 -18.17
CA ASN A 269 -20.91 -11.00 -17.73
C ASN A 269 -20.01 -9.94 -17.05
N PRO A 270 -20.24 -8.64 -17.24
CA PRO A 270 -19.43 -7.61 -16.60
C PRO A 270 -19.68 -7.52 -15.09
N LEU A 271 -18.62 -7.58 -14.30
CA LEU A 271 -18.60 -7.27 -12.88
C LEU A 271 -18.46 -5.75 -12.70
N GLN A 272 -19.56 -5.08 -12.39
CA GLN A 272 -19.55 -3.67 -11.99
C GLN A 272 -19.21 -3.56 -10.50
N SER A 273 -18.14 -2.85 -10.16
CA SER A 273 -17.85 -2.43 -8.79
C SER A 273 -17.49 -0.95 -8.76
N LYS A 274 -18.38 -0.15 -8.14
CA LYS A 274 -18.04 1.17 -7.60
C LYS A 274 -17.44 2.17 -8.60
N GLY A 275 -17.81 2.04 -9.88
CA GLY A 275 -17.35 2.87 -11.00
C GLY A 275 -16.41 2.17 -11.97
N LEU A 276 -15.88 1.01 -11.58
CA LEU A 276 -15.08 0.12 -12.42
C LEU A 276 -15.97 -0.99 -13.00
N CYS A 277 -15.68 -1.42 -14.23
CA CYS A 277 -16.41 -2.48 -14.93
C CYS A 277 -15.42 -3.51 -15.52
N TRP A 278 -15.42 -4.70 -14.95
CA TRP A 278 -14.44 -5.76 -15.23
C TRP A 278 -15.09 -6.94 -15.95
N ARG A 279 -14.38 -7.62 -16.86
CA ARG A 279 -14.82 -8.91 -17.41
C ARG A 279 -13.66 -9.88 -17.62
N LEU A 280 -13.92 -11.17 -17.57
CA LEU A 280 -13.00 -12.15 -18.15
C LEU A 280 -13.14 -12.16 -19.67
N LYS A 281 -11.99 -12.37 -20.33
CA LYS A 281 -11.84 -12.68 -21.75
C LYS A 281 -11.07 -14.01 -21.84
N VAL A 282 -11.78 -15.07 -22.21
CA VAL A 282 -11.30 -16.45 -22.21
C VAL A 282 -11.13 -16.92 -23.65
N TYR A 283 -10.06 -17.67 -23.94
CA TYR A 283 -9.91 -18.41 -25.19
C TYR A 283 -9.98 -19.91 -24.86
N PRO A 284 -11.14 -20.58 -25.06
CA PRO A 284 -11.33 -21.99 -24.71
C PRO A 284 -10.39 -22.95 -25.44
N ASP A 285 -9.95 -22.60 -26.64
CA ASP A 285 -8.94 -23.33 -27.42
C ASP A 285 -7.52 -22.76 -27.25
N GLY A 286 -7.35 -21.68 -26.49
CA GLY A 286 -6.08 -20.98 -26.30
C GLY A 286 -5.80 -19.86 -27.30
N ASN A 287 -4.90 -18.95 -26.91
CA ASN A 287 -4.55 -17.75 -27.64
C ASN A 287 -3.18 -17.85 -28.34
N GLY A 288 -3.05 -17.33 -29.56
CA GLY A 288 -1.80 -17.28 -30.30
C GLY A 288 -1.05 -18.62 -30.37
N ILE A 289 0.25 -18.60 -30.03
CA ILE A 289 1.16 -19.76 -30.14
C ILE A 289 0.87 -20.94 -29.19
N VAL A 290 -0.13 -20.83 -28.30
CA VAL A 290 -0.50 -21.93 -27.36
C VAL A 290 -1.88 -22.52 -27.64
N ARG A 291 -2.49 -22.15 -28.77
CA ARG A 291 -3.76 -22.68 -29.24
C ARG A 291 -3.71 -24.20 -29.44
N GLY A 292 -4.84 -24.88 -29.22
CA GLY A 292 -4.97 -26.34 -29.19
C GLY A 292 -4.31 -27.03 -27.98
N ASN A 293 -3.57 -26.30 -27.13
CA ASN A 293 -2.76 -26.89 -26.05
C ASN A 293 -3.13 -26.36 -24.65
N TYR A 294 -3.39 -25.06 -24.52
CA TYR A 294 -3.67 -24.43 -23.22
C TYR A 294 -4.90 -23.53 -23.26
N LEU A 295 -5.74 -23.61 -22.22
CA LEU A 295 -6.73 -22.61 -21.91
C LEU A 295 -6.01 -21.27 -21.66
N SER A 296 -6.47 -20.18 -22.28
CA SER A 296 -5.98 -18.83 -21.98
C SER A 296 -7.07 -18.00 -21.32
N VAL A 297 -6.72 -17.26 -20.26
CA VAL A 297 -7.67 -16.45 -19.48
C VAL A 297 -7.04 -15.09 -19.17
N PHE A 298 -7.78 -14.03 -19.50
CA PHE A 298 -7.42 -12.65 -19.24
C PHE A 298 -8.55 -11.93 -18.49
N LEU A 299 -8.20 -10.97 -17.66
CA LEU A 299 -9.09 -9.98 -17.06
C LEU A 299 -8.97 -8.68 -17.85
N GLU A 300 -10.08 -8.01 -18.12
CA GLU A 300 -10.16 -6.78 -18.92
C GLU A 300 -10.90 -5.66 -18.18
N LEU A 301 -10.33 -4.46 -18.19
CA LEU A 301 -10.95 -3.25 -17.62
C LEU A 301 -11.76 -2.52 -18.69
N THR A 302 -13.07 -2.70 -18.72
CA THR A 302 -13.94 -2.15 -19.79
C THR A 302 -14.43 -0.72 -19.53
N THR A 303 -14.47 -0.30 -18.27
CA THR A 303 -14.77 1.07 -17.84
C THR A 303 -14.09 1.30 -16.50
N GLY A 304 -13.51 2.47 -16.26
CA GLY A 304 -12.93 2.80 -14.96
C GLY A 304 -12.28 4.17 -14.93
N TYR A 305 -11.49 4.40 -13.89
CA TYR A 305 -10.66 5.60 -13.73
C TYR A 305 -9.72 5.76 -14.96
N PRO A 306 -9.51 6.97 -15.50
CA PRO A 306 -8.92 7.16 -16.83
C PRO A 306 -7.39 7.07 -16.88
N GLU A 307 -6.70 7.16 -15.74
CA GLU A 307 -5.23 7.06 -15.67
C GLU A 307 -4.82 5.63 -15.28
N THR A 308 -3.70 5.15 -15.84
CA THR A 308 -3.07 3.85 -15.57
C THR A 308 -3.06 3.54 -14.06
N SER A 309 -3.70 2.46 -13.64
CA SER A 309 -3.96 2.19 -12.22
C SER A 309 -3.77 0.73 -11.84
N LYS A 310 -3.07 0.49 -10.73
CA LYS A 310 -2.75 -0.86 -10.26
C LYS A 310 -3.96 -1.53 -9.63
N TYR A 311 -4.27 -2.75 -10.07
CA TYR A 311 -5.30 -3.58 -9.44
C TYR A 311 -4.77 -4.99 -9.16
N GLU A 312 -5.14 -5.51 -8.00
CA GLU A 312 -4.89 -6.89 -7.60
C GLU A 312 -6.06 -7.75 -8.04
N TYR A 313 -5.77 -8.87 -8.68
CA TYR A 313 -6.79 -9.80 -9.14
C TYR A 313 -6.39 -11.27 -8.93
N ARG A 314 -7.40 -12.07 -8.62
CA ARG A 314 -7.33 -13.53 -8.57
C ARG A 314 -8.22 -14.13 -9.66
N VAL A 315 -7.68 -15.09 -10.40
CA VAL A 315 -8.44 -15.97 -11.29
C VAL A 315 -8.35 -17.39 -10.74
N GLU A 316 -9.50 -18.05 -10.66
CA GLU A 316 -9.68 -19.34 -10.01
C GLU A 316 -10.50 -20.27 -10.91
N MET A 317 -9.99 -21.44 -11.25
CA MET A 317 -10.75 -22.47 -11.93
C MET A 317 -11.25 -23.50 -10.92
N VAL A 318 -12.57 -23.69 -10.88
CA VAL A 318 -13.22 -24.51 -9.86
C VAL A 318 -13.12 -25.99 -10.25
N HIS A 319 -12.60 -26.81 -9.34
CA HIS A 319 -12.58 -28.27 -9.49
C HIS A 319 -14.01 -28.80 -9.27
N GLN A 320 -14.70 -29.19 -10.34
CA GLN A 320 -16.13 -29.53 -10.30
C GLN A 320 -16.40 -30.95 -9.75
N ALA A 321 -15.42 -31.85 -9.78
CA ALA A 321 -15.58 -33.23 -9.28
C ALA A 321 -15.52 -33.36 -7.74
N SER A 322 -15.24 -32.30 -6.98
CA SER A 322 -15.31 -32.32 -5.50
C SER A 322 -15.56 -30.94 -4.90
N ARG A 323 -16.32 -30.86 -3.81
CA ARG A 323 -16.62 -29.60 -3.10
C ARG A 323 -15.46 -29.01 -2.27
N ASP A 324 -14.29 -29.65 -2.33
CA ASP A 324 -13.05 -29.20 -1.70
C ASP A 324 -12.38 -28.09 -2.52
N SER A 325 -12.43 -26.86 -2.00
CA SER A 325 -11.87 -25.67 -2.65
C SER A 325 -10.34 -25.63 -2.66
N SER A 326 -9.64 -26.46 -1.88
CA SER A 326 -8.17 -26.51 -1.90
C SER A 326 -7.62 -27.06 -3.22
N LYS A 327 -8.47 -27.71 -4.03
CA LYS A 327 -8.15 -28.24 -5.37
C LYS A 327 -8.42 -27.25 -6.50
N ASN A 328 -8.93 -26.05 -6.22
CA ASN A 328 -9.18 -25.05 -7.26
C ASN A 328 -7.84 -24.47 -7.77
N ILE A 329 -7.67 -24.37 -9.08
CA ILE A 329 -6.46 -23.77 -9.67
C ILE A 329 -6.57 -22.25 -9.56
N ILE A 330 -5.90 -21.71 -8.53
CA ILE A 330 -5.84 -20.29 -8.20
C ILE A 330 -4.57 -19.66 -8.78
N ARG A 331 -4.68 -18.44 -9.32
CA ARG A 331 -3.55 -17.56 -9.66
C ARG A 331 -3.86 -16.12 -9.24
N GLU A 332 -2.89 -15.44 -8.65
CA GLU A 332 -3.03 -14.10 -8.06
C GLU A 332 -1.92 -13.17 -8.56
N PHE A 333 -2.28 -12.04 -9.17
CA PHE A 333 -1.34 -11.06 -9.72
C PHE A 333 -1.80 -9.64 -9.42
N ALA A 334 -0.86 -8.71 -9.38
CA ALA A 334 -1.13 -7.27 -9.47
C ALA A 334 -0.65 -6.78 -10.84
N SER A 335 -1.47 -6.00 -11.54
CA SER A 335 -1.11 -5.40 -12.83
C SER A 335 -1.67 -4.00 -12.93
N ASP A 336 -1.01 -3.17 -13.71
CA ASP A 336 -1.36 -1.79 -13.95
C ASP A 336 -2.26 -1.75 -15.21
N PHE A 337 -3.50 -1.27 -15.06
CA PHE A 337 -4.54 -1.30 -16.11
C PHE A 337 -4.90 0.11 -16.57
N GLU A 338 -5.05 0.28 -17.89
CA GLU A 338 -5.83 1.33 -18.54
C GLU A 338 -7.19 0.79 -19.05
N VAL A 339 -8.12 1.69 -19.37
CA VAL A 339 -9.44 1.31 -19.87
C VAL A 339 -9.34 0.77 -21.29
N GLY A 340 -9.66 -0.52 -21.46
CA GLY A 340 -9.50 -1.29 -22.70
C GLY A 340 -8.37 -2.32 -22.66
N GLU A 341 -7.50 -2.28 -21.65
CA GLU A 341 -6.42 -3.27 -21.49
C GLU A 341 -6.90 -4.60 -20.90
N CYS A 342 -6.13 -5.66 -21.16
CA CYS A 342 -6.33 -6.96 -20.54
C CYS A 342 -5.04 -7.67 -20.11
N TRP A 343 -5.01 -8.15 -18.87
CA TRP A 343 -3.88 -8.85 -18.25
C TRP A 343 -4.27 -10.28 -17.85
N GLY A 344 -3.32 -11.23 -17.89
CA GLY A 344 -3.58 -12.63 -17.57
C GLY A 344 -2.61 -13.59 -18.24
N TYR A 345 -3.09 -14.78 -18.62
CA TYR A 345 -2.25 -15.92 -18.97
C TYR A 345 -2.65 -16.55 -20.32
N ASN A 346 -1.68 -16.62 -21.22
CA ASN A 346 -1.77 -17.51 -22.39
C ASN A 346 -1.82 -18.98 -21.95
N ARG A 347 -0.98 -19.39 -20.97
CA ARG A 347 -0.95 -20.75 -20.42
C ARG A 347 -1.62 -20.79 -19.03
N PHE A 348 -2.95 -20.70 -18.97
CA PHE A 348 -3.70 -20.80 -17.71
C PHE A 348 -3.79 -22.26 -17.21
N PHE A 349 -4.22 -23.18 -18.08
CA PHE A 349 -4.26 -24.62 -17.76
C PHE A 349 -4.15 -25.46 -19.03
N ARG A 350 -3.76 -26.73 -18.93
CA ARG A 350 -3.65 -27.66 -20.07
C ARG A 350 -5.03 -28.17 -20.51
N LEU A 351 -5.33 -28.10 -21.80
CA LEU A 351 -6.66 -28.49 -22.30
C LEU A 351 -6.94 -30.00 -22.15
N ASP A 352 -5.93 -30.84 -22.34
CA ASP A 352 -6.05 -32.29 -22.24
C ASP A 352 -6.31 -32.79 -20.81
N LEU A 353 -5.88 -32.03 -19.80
CA LEU A 353 -6.06 -32.38 -18.39
C LEU A 353 -7.41 -31.93 -17.81
N LEU A 354 -8.16 -31.05 -18.51
CA LEU A 354 -9.39 -30.45 -17.98
C LEU A 354 -10.44 -31.49 -17.56
N ALA A 355 -10.65 -32.52 -18.38
CA ALA A 355 -11.63 -33.56 -18.10
C ALA A 355 -11.11 -34.61 -17.10
N SER A 356 -9.85 -35.03 -17.22
CA SER A 356 -9.25 -36.07 -16.37
C SER A 356 -9.01 -35.61 -14.94
N GLU A 357 -8.72 -34.33 -14.72
CA GLU A 357 -8.53 -33.73 -13.39
C GLU A 357 -9.80 -33.03 -12.87
N GLY A 358 -10.97 -33.25 -13.50
CA GLY A 358 -12.26 -32.85 -12.94
C GLY A 358 -12.60 -31.35 -12.98
N TYR A 359 -11.89 -30.54 -13.77
CA TYR A 359 -12.15 -29.11 -13.94
C TYR A 359 -13.22 -28.80 -15.01
N LEU A 360 -13.34 -29.66 -16.03
CA LEU A 360 -14.44 -29.67 -17.00
C LEU A 360 -15.47 -30.72 -16.58
N ASN A 361 -16.73 -30.29 -16.40
CA ASN A 361 -17.82 -31.23 -16.18
C ASN A 361 -18.29 -31.78 -17.53
N VAL A 362 -17.91 -33.03 -17.83
CA VAL A 362 -18.17 -33.69 -19.11
C VAL A 362 -19.66 -34.00 -19.33
N THR A 363 -20.48 -34.15 -18.28
CA THR A 363 -21.91 -34.46 -18.44
C THR A 363 -22.77 -33.22 -18.66
N MET A 364 -22.32 -32.04 -18.24
CA MET A 364 -22.98 -30.75 -18.49
C MET A 364 -22.28 -29.89 -19.57
N ASP A 365 -21.11 -30.31 -20.05
CA ASP A 365 -20.19 -29.54 -20.92
C ASP A 365 -19.90 -28.14 -20.35
N THR A 366 -19.71 -28.04 -19.03
CA THR A 366 -19.47 -26.77 -18.31
C THR A 366 -18.05 -26.66 -17.76
N LEU A 367 -17.41 -25.50 -17.94
CA LEU A 367 -16.21 -25.08 -17.20
C LEU A 367 -16.52 -23.83 -16.38
N VAL A 368 -16.08 -23.81 -15.12
CA VAL A 368 -16.39 -22.73 -14.17
C VAL A 368 -15.11 -21.99 -13.76
N LEU A 369 -15.08 -20.68 -14.06
CA LEU A 369 -14.06 -19.75 -13.58
C LEU A 369 -14.68 -18.78 -12.58
N ARG A 370 -13.98 -18.49 -11.49
CA ARG A 370 -14.27 -17.38 -10.58
C ARG A 370 -13.17 -16.34 -10.71
N PHE A 371 -13.54 -15.06 -10.72
CA PHE A 371 -12.59 -13.95 -10.73
C PHE A 371 -12.93 -12.93 -9.65
N GLN A 372 -11.88 -12.31 -9.13
CA GLN A 372 -11.88 -11.46 -7.93
C GLN A 372 -10.95 -10.28 -8.21
N ILE A 373 -11.38 -9.04 -7.97
CA ILE A 373 -10.56 -7.83 -8.18
C ILE A 373 -10.67 -6.90 -6.97
N ARG A 374 -9.56 -6.22 -6.63
CA ARG A 374 -9.55 -5.09 -5.69
C ARG A 374 -8.50 -4.03 -6.07
N ALA A 375 -8.68 -2.83 -5.56
CA ALA A 375 -7.58 -1.88 -5.45
C ALA A 375 -6.65 -2.31 -4.30
N PRO A 376 -5.31 -2.12 -4.40
CA PRO A 376 -4.36 -2.45 -3.32
C PRO A 376 -4.64 -1.73 -1.99
N THR A 377 -5.27 -0.55 -2.03
CA THR A 377 -5.56 0.25 -0.82
C THR A 377 -6.97 0.84 -0.85
N PHE A 378 -7.52 1.14 0.33
CA PHE A 378 -8.73 1.95 0.44
C PHE A 378 -8.54 3.38 -0.08
N TYR A 379 -7.34 3.96 -0.01
CA TYR A 379 -7.05 5.27 -0.61
C TYR A 379 -7.36 5.29 -2.11
N GLN A 380 -6.85 4.31 -2.86
CA GLN A 380 -7.16 4.18 -4.29
C GLN A 380 -8.64 3.85 -4.54
N LYS A 381 -9.24 2.94 -3.75
CA LYS A 381 -10.69 2.64 -3.89
C LYS A 381 -11.57 3.87 -3.65
N CYS A 382 -11.15 4.79 -2.78
CA CYS A 382 -11.81 6.07 -2.53
C CYS A 382 -11.56 7.10 -3.65
N ARG A 383 -10.35 7.18 -4.23
CA ARG A 383 -10.06 7.99 -5.43
C ARG A 383 -10.97 7.60 -6.60
N ASP A 384 -11.04 6.30 -6.89
CA ASP A 384 -11.80 5.75 -8.02
C ASP A 384 -13.31 5.99 -7.81
N LEU A 385 -13.79 5.80 -6.57
CA LEU A 385 -15.16 6.17 -6.15
C LEU A 385 -15.46 7.66 -6.33
N GLN A 386 -14.56 8.56 -5.89
CA GLN A 386 -14.78 9.99 -5.98
C GLN A 386 -14.86 10.46 -7.43
N TRP A 387 -14.00 9.93 -8.30
CA TRP A 387 -14.08 10.16 -9.75
C TRP A 387 -15.43 9.72 -10.32
N TYR A 388 -15.92 8.53 -9.95
CA TYR A 388 -17.20 8.01 -10.43
C TYR A 388 -18.40 8.82 -9.91
N ILE A 389 -18.36 9.26 -8.64
CA ILE A 389 -19.37 10.16 -8.05
C ILE A 389 -19.42 11.49 -8.82
N ASN A 390 -18.27 12.11 -9.09
CA ASN A 390 -18.18 13.34 -9.88
C ASN A 390 -18.72 13.14 -11.31
N GLN A 391 -18.45 11.98 -11.93
CA GLN A 391 -18.96 11.62 -13.25
C GLN A 391 -20.49 11.47 -13.25
N ILE A 392 -21.07 10.79 -12.25
CA ILE A 392 -22.54 10.69 -12.11
C ILE A 392 -23.15 12.07 -11.91
N GLN A 393 -22.61 12.89 -11.00
CA GLN A 393 -23.13 14.23 -10.72
C GLN A 393 -23.14 15.11 -11.98
N SER A 394 -22.06 15.08 -12.76
CA SER A 394 -21.95 15.79 -14.04
C SER A 394 -22.99 15.34 -15.06
N ARG A 395 -23.26 14.02 -15.14
CA ARG A 395 -24.30 13.44 -16.02
C ARG A 395 -25.72 13.76 -15.54
N SER A 396 -25.94 13.85 -14.23
CA SER A 396 -27.23 14.28 -13.68
C SER A 396 -27.51 15.76 -13.95
N GLN A 397 -26.54 16.66 -13.72
CA GLN A 397 -26.69 18.10 -14.01
C GLN A 397 -26.96 18.37 -15.49
N SER A 398 -26.21 17.72 -16.40
CA SER A 398 -26.44 17.83 -17.84
C SER A 398 -27.75 17.20 -18.34
N CYS A 399 -28.37 16.32 -17.55
CA CYS A 399 -29.72 15.80 -17.80
C CYS A 399 -30.85 16.71 -17.26
N LEU A 400 -30.57 17.50 -16.22
CA LEU A 400 -31.55 18.41 -15.60
C LEU A 400 -31.70 19.74 -16.33
N THR A 401 -30.60 20.33 -16.84
CA THR A 401 -30.67 21.65 -17.51
C THR A 401 -31.65 21.73 -18.70
N PRO A 402 -31.88 20.70 -19.55
CA PRO A 402 -32.91 20.75 -20.59
C PRO A 402 -34.34 20.70 -20.03
N ILE A 403 -34.53 20.13 -18.83
CA ILE A 403 -35.83 20.04 -18.15
C ILE A 403 -36.14 21.39 -17.50
N GLU A 404 -35.18 21.98 -16.79
CA GLU A 404 -35.31 23.32 -16.18
C GLU A 404 -35.60 24.39 -17.24
N ASN A 405 -34.89 24.36 -18.37
CA ASN A 405 -35.14 25.27 -19.49
C ASN A 405 -36.55 25.09 -20.09
N LYS A 406 -37.07 23.86 -20.17
CA LYS A 406 -38.46 23.61 -20.60
C LYS A 406 -39.49 24.09 -19.58
N VAL A 407 -39.24 23.89 -18.28
CA VAL A 407 -40.13 24.34 -17.19
C VAL A 407 -40.18 25.88 -17.10
N GLN A 408 -39.05 26.56 -17.38
CA GLN A 408 -39.04 28.02 -17.54
C GLN A 408 -39.81 28.47 -18.78
N ALA A 409 -39.59 27.86 -19.95
CA ALA A 409 -40.32 28.21 -21.18
C ALA A 409 -41.84 28.10 -21.00
N THR A 410 -42.35 26.99 -20.47
CA THR A 410 -43.79 26.80 -20.23
C THR A 410 -44.39 27.73 -19.18
N ARG A 411 -43.56 28.38 -18.34
CA ARG A 411 -44.00 29.41 -17.38
C ARG A 411 -44.23 30.78 -18.00
N PHE A 412 -43.67 31.07 -19.17
CA PHE A 412 -43.88 32.37 -19.83
C PHE A 412 -45.12 32.41 -20.75
N ASP A 413 -45.58 31.26 -21.25
CA ASP A 413 -46.74 31.18 -22.17
C ASP A 413 -48.14 31.24 -21.50
N SER A 414 -48.22 31.45 -20.17
CA SER A 414 -49.45 31.20 -19.39
C SER A 414 -50.04 32.40 -18.61
N HIS A 415 -50.07 33.60 -19.21
CA HIS A 415 -50.88 34.72 -18.70
C HIS A 415 -51.60 35.52 -19.82
N PRO A 416 -52.95 35.47 -19.89
CA PRO A 416 -53.74 36.38 -20.74
C PRO A 416 -53.78 37.81 -20.17
N SER A 417 -53.89 38.81 -21.05
CA SER A 417 -53.96 40.22 -20.67
C SER A 417 -55.35 40.64 -20.19
N VAL A 418 -55.42 41.36 -19.07
CA VAL A 418 -56.60 42.10 -18.57
C VAL A 418 -56.13 43.48 -18.08
N ASN A 419 -56.99 44.50 -18.19
CA ASN A 419 -56.59 45.91 -18.21
C ASN A 419 -57.22 46.74 -17.06
N GLY A 420 -56.48 47.73 -16.54
CA GLY A 420 -56.95 48.74 -15.56
C GLY A 420 -56.85 48.36 -14.07
N GLY A 421 -56.66 49.31 -13.13
CA GLY A 421 -56.35 50.73 -13.29
C GLY A 421 -56.50 51.58 -12.01
N ILE A 422 -55.99 52.83 -12.07
CA ILE A 422 -56.20 53.97 -11.13
C ILE A 422 -55.30 53.99 -9.85
N MET A 423 -55.09 55.23 -9.36
CA MET A 423 -54.17 55.74 -8.31
C MET A 423 -54.71 55.48 -6.87
N SER A 424 -54.11 55.90 -5.73
CA SER A 424 -53.15 56.98 -5.42
C SER A 424 -52.53 56.85 -4.00
N ASP A 425 -51.36 57.50 -3.79
CA ASP A 425 -50.86 58.12 -2.53
C ASP A 425 -50.72 57.30 -1.23
N VAL A 426 -49.97 57.74 -0.19
CA VAL A 426 -48.62 58.35 -0.04
C VAL A 426 -48.33 58.32 1.49
N GLY A 427 -47.11 58.00 1.96
CA GLY A 427 -46.87 57.89 3.41
C GLY A 427 -45.46 57.48 3.87
N THR A 428 -44.50 58.40 3.79
CA THR A 428 -43.26 58.40 4.61
C THR A 428 -43.58 58.53 6.11
N ASN A 429 -42.79 58.12 7.12
CA ASN A 429 -41.39 57.66 7.30
C ASN A 429 -41.27 57.11 8.76
N PRO A 430 -40.09 56.72 9.31
CA PRO A 430 -38.92 56.02 8.76
C PRO A 430 -38.52 54.77 9.62
N ILE A 431 -37.43 54.09 9.26
CA ILE A 431 -36.87 52.93 10.00
C ILE A 431 -35.86 53.39 11.08
N PRO A 432 -35.84 52.71 12.25
CA PRO A 432 -34.58 52.30 12.88
C PRO A 432 -34.54 50.79 13.14
N SER A 433 -33.34 50.20 13.03
CA SER A 433 -33.09 48.77 13.16
C SER A 433 -32.66 48.34 14.56
N THR A 434 -33.23 47.25 15.10
CA THR A 434 -32.46 46.21 15.83
C THR A 434 -33.24 44.90 16.00
N SER A 435 -32.47 43.82 16.14
CA SER A 435 -32.79 42.45 16.57
C SER A 435 -34.07 42.20 17.37
N HIS A 436 -34.81 41.15 16.98
CA HIS A 436 -35.72 40.42 17.86
C HIS A 436 -35.02 39.20 18.48
N ASP A 437 -35.00 39.13 19.82
CA ASP A 437 -34.77 37.88 20.56
C ASP A 437 -36.03 36.99 20.56
N CYS A 438 -35.83 35.66 20.61
CA CYS A 438 -36.61 34.79 21.50
C CYS A 438 -35.84 33.47 21.77
N PRO A 439 -35.88 32.87 22.98
CA PRO A 439 -34.83 31.93 23.40
C PRO A 439 -35.38 30.47 23.54
N PRO A 440 -34.94 29.55 24.44
CA PRO A 440 -34.62 28.18 24.00
C PRO A 440 -35.51 27.08 24.63
N GLU A 441 -35.39 25.82 24.17
CA GLU A 441 -34.95 24.72 25.07
C GLU A 441 -34.68 23.35 24.39
N LYS A 442 -33.89 22.57 25.14
CA LYS A 442 -33.48 21.16 25.09
C LYS A 442 -34.34 20.15 24.30
N CYS A 443 -33.65 19.20 23.66
CA CYS A 443 -34.23 17.91 23.26
C CYS A 443 -34.79 17.14 24.47
N VAL A 444 -35.92 16.46 24.28
CA VAL A 444 -36.46 15.44 25.19
C VAL A 444 -36.53 14.10 24.46
N SER A 445 -35.88 13.08 25.01
CA SER A 445 -35.95 11.70 24.49
C SER A 445 -37.28 11.04 24.86
N SER A 446 -37.93 10.38 23.91
CA SER A 446 -39.16 9.60 24.15
C SER A 446 -38.90 8.09 24.04
N THR A 447 -39.15 7.36 25.12
CA THR A 447 -39.01 5.89 25.21
C THR A 447 -40.36 5.20 25.09
N ILE A 448 -40.47 4.20 24.22
CA ILE A 448 -41.63 3.31 24.05
C ILE A 448 -41.07 1.88 24.03
N THR A 449 -40.83 1.29 25.20
CA THR A 449 -41.69 0.31 25.92
C THR A 449 -41.67 -1.11 25.35
N LYS A 450 -41.57 -2.10 26.25
CA LYS A 450 -41.66 -3.53 25.96
C LYS A 450 -43.11 -3.98 26.12
N GLU A 451 -43.55 -4.91 25.28
CA GLU A 451 -44.57 -5.89 25.61
C GLU A 451 -44.08 -7.29 25.20
N ALA A 452 -44.72 -8.34 25.72
CA ALA A 452 -44.40 -9.72 25.43
C ALA A 452 -45.64 -10.60 25.63
N ASP A 453 -45.90 -11.52 24.71
CA ASP A 453 -46.75 -12.69 24.96
C ASP A 453 -46.34 -13.89 24.09
N SER A 454 -46.82 -15.04 24.53
CA SER A 454 -46.95 -16.36 23.91
C SER A 454 -48.17 -16.42 22.95
N THR A 455 -48.61 -17.52 22.32
CA THR A 455 -48.40 -18.98 22.48
C THR A 455 -48.79 -19.73 21.18
N LYS A 456 -48.30 -20.99 20.98
CA LYS A 456 -48.89 -22.12 20.18
C LYS A 456 -49.14 -21.90 18.66
N MET A 457 -48.86 -22.83 17.71
CA MET A 457 -49.03 -24.29 17.50
C MET A 457 -50.27 -24.67 16.68
N GLU A 458 -50.04 -25.21 15.47
CA GLU A 458 -50.81 -26.17 14.63
C GLU A 458 -49.99 -26.28 13.31
N GLU A 459 -49.54 -27.40 12.72
CA GLU A 459 -49.71 -28.87 12.82
C GLU A 459 -50.68 -29.54 11.81
N GLU A 460 -50.12 -30.04 10.69
CA GLU A 460 -50.50 -31.22 9.84
C GLU A 460 -49.20 -31.60 9.05
N MET A 461 -48.72 -32.86 8.89
CA MET A 461 -49.31 -34.14 8.41
C MET A 461 -49.41 -34.21 6.86
N ASP A 462 -49.01 -35.25 6.10
CA ASP A 462 -48.35 -36.57 6.36
C ASP A 462 -47.21 -36.80 5.29
N THR A 463 -46.73 -37.96 4.78
CA THR A 463 -47.02 -39.42 4.86
C THR A 463 -45.76 -40.29 4.58
N SER A 464 -45.80 -41.57 4.96
CA SER A 464 -45.21 -42.75 4.26
C SER A 464 -43.68 -43.02 4.21
N ASN A 465 -43.27 -43.98 5.06
CA ASN A 465 -42.64 -45.27 4.70
C ASN A 465 -41.48 -45.36 3.68
N ASN A 466 -40.33 -45.89 4.13
CA ASN A 466 -40.13 -47.36 4.09
C ASN A 466 -38.95 -47.87 4.94
N VAL A 467 -38.95 -49.18 5.22
CA VAL A 467 -37.94 -49.88 6.04
C VAL A 467 -37.08 -50.81 5.18
N ALA A 468 -35.76 -50.80 5.41
CA ALA A 468 -34.86 -51.86 4.97
C ALA A 468 -33.73 -52.04 6.00
N THR A 469 -33.81 -53.11 6.81
CA THR A 469 -32.81 -53.45 7.83
C THR A 469 -32.02 -54.68 7.39
N THR A 470 -30.71 -54.55 7.19
CA THR A 470 -29.78 -55.69 7.14
C THR A 470 -28.54 -55.38 7.95
N SER A 471 -28.45 -56.00 9.13
CA SER A 471 -27.21 -56.16 9.87
C SER A 471 -26.44 -57.39 9.38
N VAL A 472 -25.11 -57.37 9.52
CA VAL A 472 -24.29 -58.44 10.12
C VAL A 472 -22.89 -57.87 10.41
N THR A 473 -22.21 -58.45 11.40
CA THR A 473 -21.01 -57.95 12.09
C THR A 473 -19.68 -58.42 11.47
N PRO A 474 -18.51 -57.91 11.93
CA PRO A 474 -17.24 -57.96 11.17
C PRO A 474 -16.25 -59.04 11.65
N THR A 475 -15.12 -59.22 10.93
CA THR A 475 -13.78 -59.39 11.53
C THR A 475 -12.64 -59.38 10.50
N ASN A 476 -11.59 -58.57 10.72
CA ASN A 476 -10.25 -59.07 11.10
C ASN A 476 -9.19 -57.96 11.20
N LYS A 477 -8.21 -58.15 12.10
CA LYS A 477 -6.96 -57.37 12.21
C LYS A 477 -5.81 -58.18 11.60
N ILE A 478 -4.92 -57.54 10.84
CA ILE A 478 -3.48 -57.92 10.75
C ILE A 478 -2.67 -56.60 10.78
N THR A 479 -1.43 -56.66 11.27
CA THR A 479 -0.61 -55.50 11.68
C THR A 479 0.78 -55.52 11.00
N LEU A 480 1.51 -54.41 11.12
CA LEU A 480 2.98 -54.25 11.15
C LEU A 480 3.80 -53.89 9.87
N THR A 481 4.80 -53.05 10.15
CA THR A 481 6.15 -52.91 9.53
C THR A 481 6.33 -52.41 8.09
N SER A 482 6.59 -51.11 7.99
CA SER A 482 7.84 -50.49 7.50
C SER A 482 8.76 -51.23 6.49
N LYS A 483 9.14 -50.51 5.42
CA LYS A 483 10.54 -50.01 5.25
C LYS A 483 10.68 -48.97 4.14
N SER A 484 11.79 -48.23 4.19
CA SER A 484 12.25 -47.26 3.20
C SER A 484 13.04 -47.91 2.07
N SER A 485 13.10 -47.25 0.90
CA SER A 485 14.17 -47.42 -0.10
C SER A 485 14.22 -46.17 -1.00
N ASN A 486 15.40 -45.58 -1.17
CA ASN A 486 15.65 -44.65 -2.27
C ASN A 486 15.99 -45.47 -3.53
N HIS A 487 15.73 -44.92 -4.71
CA HIS A 487 16.70 -45.06 -5.81
C HIS A 487 16.65 -43.87 -6.77
N SER A 488 17.84 -43.48 -7.24
CA SER A 488 18.07 -42.45 -8.27
C SER A 488 18.63 -43.11 -9.55
N VAL A 489 19.08 -42.28 -10.52
CA VAL A 489 19.47 -42.59 -11.91
C VAL A 489 18.29 -42.47 -12.91
N GLY A 490 18.42 -41.82 -14.08
CA GLY A 490 19.56 -41.07 -14.60
C GLY A 490 19.35 -40.47 -16.02
N SER A 491 20.23 -39.53 -16.37
CA SER A 491 20.25 -38.63 -17.55
C SER A 491 20.08 -39.22 -18.96
N THR A 492 19.54 -38.42 -19.89
CA THR A 492 20.04 -38.20 -21.29
C THR A 492 19.17 -37.10 -22.00
N THR A 493 19.68 -35.88 -22.25
CA THR A 493 20.37 -35.32 -23.46
C THR A 493 19.49 -34.63 -24.52
N SER A 494 19.83 -33.36 -24.86
CA SER A 494 19.63 -32.62 -26.15
C SER A 494 18.20 -32.41 -26.71
N ASP A 495 17.82 -31.31 -27.39
CA ASP A 495 18.51 -30.09 -27.88
C ASP A 495 17.62 -28.85 -27.58
N SER A 496 18.11 -27.66 -27.19
CA SER A 496 19.02 -26.68 -27.82
C SER A 496 18.35 -25.73 -28.85
N SER A 497 17.96 -24.53 -28.40
CA SER A 497 17.97 -23.24 -29.14
C SER A 497 17.32 -22.10 -28.34
N ILE A 498 17.59 -20.84 -28.73
CA ILE A 498 16.98 -19.59 -28.21
C ILE A 498 17.26 -19.28 -26.72
N GLN A 499 18.53 -19.19 -26.33
CA GLN A 499 18.91 -18.39 -25.13
C GLN A 499 20.29 -17.73 -25.30
N THR A 500 20.40 -16.80 -26.24
CA THR A 500 21.69 -16.14 -26.58
C THR A 500 21.50 -14.68 -26.98
N GLN A 501 20.92 -13.85 -26.09
CA GLN A 501 20.86 -12.38 -26.30
C GLN A 501 20.82 -11.49 -25.05
N ILE A 502 20.93 -12.04 -23.83
CA ILE A 502 20.90 -11.25 -22.58
C ILE A 502 22.11 -11.57 -21.68
N SER A 503 23.33 -11.36 -22.20
CA SER A 503 24.58 -11.53 -21.41
C SER A 503 25.75 -10.62 -21.84
N GLN A 504 25.50 -9.58 -22.66
CA GLN A 504 26.56 -8.69 -23.19
C GLN A 504 26.52 -7.25 -22.66
N VAL A 505 25.63 -6.92 -21.72
CA VAL A 505 25.49 -5.55 -21.16
C VAL A 505 26.22 -5.36 -19.82
N PHE A 506 26.55 -6.46 -19.11
CA PHE A 506 27.08 -6.43 -17.73
C PHE A 506 28.60 -6.68 -17.60
N ARG A 507 29.41 -6.23 -18.58
CA ARG A 507 30.89 -6.42 -18.57
C ARG A 507 31.72 -5.21 -19.08
N LEU A 508 31.26 -3.98 -18.82
CA LEU A 508 31.99 -2.76 -19.21
C LEU A 508 32.01 -1.66 -18.13
N TYR A 509 31.86 -2.00 -16.84
CA TYR A 509 31.72 -1.00 -15.77
C TYR A 509 32.39 -1.35 -14.43
N ASN A 510 33.46 -2.15 -14.43
CA ASN A 510 34.13 -2.55 -13.17
C ASN A 510 35.68 -2.60 -13.23
N ASP A 511 36.29 -2.03 -14.28
CA ASP A 511 37.75 -1.89 -14.42
C ASP A 511 38.14 -0.40 -14.52
N ASN A 512 38.03 0.33 -13.41
CA ASN A 512 38.70 1.61 -13.15
C ASN A 512 38.39 2.10 -11.72
N PHE A 513 39.19 1.67 -10.74
CA PHE A 513 39.70 2.52 -9.65
C PHE A 513 40.79 1.77 -8.87
N ALA A 514 41.90 2.46 -8.63
CA ALA A 514 43.05 2.06 -7.82
C ALA A 514 43.52 3.28 -7.02
#